data_AF-A0A7K2ZBL1-F1
#
_entry.id   AF-A0A7K2ZBL1-F1
#
_cell.length_a   1.000
_cell.length_b   1.000
_cell.length_c   1.000
_cell.angle_alpha   90.00
_cell.angle_beta   90.00
_cell.angle_gamma   90.00
#
_symmetry.space_group_name_H-M   'P 1'
#
loop_
_entity.id
_entity.type
_entity.pdbx_description
1 polymer ?
#
loop_
_entity_poly.entity_id
_entity_poly.type
_entity_poly.pdbx_seq_one_letter_code
_entity_poly.pdbx_strand_id
1 'polypeptide(L)' 'MTTVYTRVASPLGELLLVGESDGAAEGLRLVSLSVPGQKGGAVVQDGWLRAPELFAGVVAQLEAYFAGRATRFDVP' A
#
# COMPACT_ATOMS: atom_id res chain seq x y z
N MET A 1 12.24 -11.96 -4.20
CA MET A 1 11.18 -10.97 -3.91
C MET A 1 10.62 -11.28 -2.55
N THR A 2 10.45 -10.26 -1.72
CA THR A 2 9.95 -10.36 -0.35
C THR A 2 8.61 -9.63 -0.28
N THR A 3 7.64 -10.20 0.43
CA THR A 3 6.37 -9.52 0.68
C THR A 3 6.57 -8.41 1.71
N VAL A 4 6.24 -7.19 1.30
CA VAL A 4 6.34 -5.98 2.11
C VAL A 4 4.97 -5.38 2.33
N TYR A 5 4.78 -4.65 3.42
CA TYR A 5 3.52 -3.98 3.69
C TYR A 5 3.69 -2.64 4.40
N THR A 6 2.65 -1.81 4.33
CA THR A 6 2.51 -0.60 5.16
C THR A 6 1.05 -0.36 5.55
N ARG A 7 0.85 0.45 6.58
CA ARG A 7 -0.46 0.93 7.04
C ARG A 7 -0.53 2.44 6.88
N VAL A 8 -1.63 2.93 6.33
CA VAL A 8 -1.80 4.35 5.96
C VAL A 8 -3.18 4.81 6.45
N ALA A 9 -3.24 5.97 7.11
CA ALA A 9 -4.52 6.56 7.49
C ALA A 9 -5.23 7.13 6.25
N SER A 10 -6.55 6.97 6.19
CA SER A 10 -7.39 7.53 5.12
C SER A 10 -8.77 7.94 5.64
N PRO A 11 -9.58 8.68 4.86
CA PRO A 11 -10.98 8.93 5.19
C PRO A 11 -11.84 7.66 5.35
N LEU A 12 -11.38 6.52 4.83
CA LEU A 12 -12.04 5.21 4.96
C LEU A 12 -11.55 4.42 6.19
N GLY A 13 -10.73 5.04 7.05
CA GLY A 13 -10.00 4.38 8.13
C GLY A 13 -8.58 3.98 7.71
N GLU A 14 -7.97 3.08 8.47
CA GLU A 14 -6.65 2.55 8.13
C GLU A 14 -6.73 1.70 6.86
N LEU A 15 -5.78 1.91 5.94
CA LEU A 15 -5.57 1.08 4.75
C LEU A 15 -4.32 0.23 4.95
N LEU A 16 -4.41 -1.04 4.57
CA LEU A 16 -3.28 -1.95 4.43
C LEU A 16 -2.87 -2.02 2.96
N LEU A 17 -1.63 -1.66 2.67
CA LEU A 17 -1.00 -1.82 1.37
C LEU A 17 -0.01 -2.97 1.47
N VAL A 18 -0.05 -3.87 0.49
CA VAL A 18 0.84 -5.02 0.38
C VAL A 18 1.50 -5.00 -0.99
N GLY A 19 2.79 -5.25 -1.02
CA GLY A 19 3.57 -5.31 -2.24
C GLY A 19 4.60 -6.43 -2.22
N GLU A 20 5.20 -6.65 -3.37
CA GLU A 20 6.40 -7.46 -3.52
C GLU A 20 7.55 -6.55 -3.93
N SER A 21 8.72 -6.74 -3.34
CA SER A 21 9.91 -5.95 -3.66
C SER A 21 11.18 -6.79 -3.60
N ASP A 22 12.21 -6.35 -4.32
CA ASP A 22 13.59 -6.82 -4.21
C ASP A 22 14.41 -6.03 -3.18
N GLY A 23 13.79 -5.05 -2.50
CA GLY A 23 14.42 -4.16 -1.53
C GLY A 23 14.58 -2.72 -2.03
N ALA A 24 14.37 -2.45 -3.32
CA ALA A 24 14.34 -1.10 -3.87
C ALA A 24 12.91 -0.57 -4.05
N ALA A 25 12.73 0.75 -3.89
CA ALA A 25 11.43 1.40 -4.09
C ALA A 25 10.94 1.28 -5.55
N GLU A 26 11.85 1.40 -6.53
CA GLU A 26 11.55 1.21 -7.95
C GLU A 26 11.16 -0.23 -8.29
N GLY A 27 11.59 -1.19 -7.46
CA GLY A 27 11.25 -2.60 -7.57
C GLY A 27 9.95 -3.00 -6.86
N LEU A 28 9.24 -2.05 -6.24
CA LEU A 28 7.96 -2.34 -5.58
C LEU A 28 6.88 -2.60 -6.63
N ARG A 29 6.13 -3.68 -6.44
CA ARG A 29 4.86 -3.96 -7.14
C ARG A 29 3.74 -4.02 -6.14
N LEU A 30 2.66 -3.25 -6.33
CA LEU A 30 1.52 -3.28 -5.43
C LEU A 30 0.65 -4.50 -5.77
N VAL A 31 0.48 -5.41 -4.81
CA VAL A 31 -0.33 -6.62 -5.00
C VAL A 31 -1.67 -6.56 -4.26
N SER A 32 -1.80 -5.72 -3.24
CA SER A 32 -3.06 -5.52 -2.53
C SER A 32 -3.17 -4.14 -1.90
N LEU A 33 -4.39 -3.61 -1.91
CA LEU A 33 -4.83 -2.47 -1.10
C LEU A 33 -6.19 -2.83 -0.50
N SER A 34 -6.31 -2.79 0.82
CA SER A 34 -7.56 -3.15 1.50
C SER A 34 -7.75 -2.39 2.81
N VAL A 35 -9.00 -2.16 3.21
CA VAL A 35 -9.33 -1.76 4.59
C VAL A 35 -9.25 -3.03 5.48
N PRO A 36 -8.46 -3.05 6.57
CA PRO A 36 -8.34 -4.20 7.46
C PRO A 36 -9.70 -4.66 8.02
N GLY A 37 -9.87 -5.97 8.19
CA GLY A 37 -11.08 -6.57 8.76
C GLY A 37 -12.28 -6.65 7.82
N GLN A 38 -12.19 -6.11 6.61
CA GLN A 38 -13.21 -6.32 5.57
C GLN A 38 -13.14 -7.75 5.01
N LYS A 39 -14.29 -8.29 4.62
CA LYS A 39 -14.37 -9.60 3.96
C LYS A 39 -13.53 -9.59 2.67
N GLY A 40 -12.53 -10.46 2.59
CA GLY A 40 -11.62 -10.53 1.45
C GLY A 40 -10.44 -9.54 1.50
N GLY A 41 -10.30 -8.76 2.57
CA GLY A 41 -9.14 -7.91 2.80
C GLY A 41 -7.88 -8.72 3.14
N ALA A 42 -6.71 -8.18 2.81
CA ALA A 42 -5.45 -8.80 3.18
C ALA A 42 -5.27 -8.76 4.72
N VAL A 43 -4.66 -9.82 5.25
CA VAL A 43 -4.26 -9.91 6.66
C VAL A 43 -2.76 -10.08 6.68
N VAL A 44 -2.06 -9.23 7.43
CA VAL A 44 -0.61 -9.31 7.60
C VAL A 44 -0.26 -10.69 8.15
N GLN A 45 0.62 -11.39 7.44
CA GLN A 45 1.11 -12.72 7.82
C GLN A 45 2.49 -12.62 8.47
N ASP A 46 2.83 -13.66 9.23
CA ASP A 46 4.18 -13.82 9.76
C ASP A 46 5.22 -13.88 8.64
N GLY A 47 6.36 -13.21 8.85
CA GLY A 47 7.45 -13.12 7.87
C GLY A 47 7.32 -12.00 6.84
N TRP A 48 6.20 -11.27 6.78
CA TRP A 48 6.11 -10.06 5.96
C TRP A 48 6.91 -8.92 6.58
N LEU A 49 7.58 -8.13 5.73
CA LEU A 49 8.39 -7.00 6.17
C LEU A 49 7.57 -5.70 6.13
N ARG A 50 7.56 -4.95 7.24
CA ARG A 50 6.98 -3.61 7.24
C ARG A 50 7.99 -2.62 6.65
N ALA A 51 7.71 -2.04 5.50
CA ALA A 51 8.63 -1.14 4.79
C ALA A 51 7.89 0.09 4.22
N PRO A 52 7.43 1.04 5.07
CA PRO A 52 6.62 2.19 4.65
C PRO A 52 7.26 3.05 3.56
N GLU A 53 8.58 3.20 3.61
CA GLU A 53 9.39 3.97 2.68
C GLU A 53 9.26 3.50 1.23
N LEU A 54 9.08 2.19 0.99
CA LEU A 54 8.90 1.66 -0.36
C LEU A 54 7.57 2.13 -0.98
N PHE A 55 6.55 2.40 -0.17
CA PHE A 55 5.21 2.78 -0.62
C PHE A 55 5.01 4.29 -0.76
N ALA A 56 6.02 5.12 -0.50
CA ALA A 56 5.87 6.58 -0.44
C ALA A 56 5.20 7.17 -1.71
N GLY A 57 5.55 6.67 -2.90
CA GLY A 57 4.93 7.10 -4.15
C GLY A 57 3.44 6.75 -4.26
N VAL A 58 3.04 5.56 -3.79
CA VAL A 58 1.63 5.12 -3.76
C VAL A 58 0.84 5.91 -2.73
N VAL A 59 1.43 6.16 -1.55
CA VAL A 59 0.80 6.96 -0.48
C VAL A 59 0.50 8.38 -0.96
N ALA A 60 1.45 9.04 -1.61
CA ALA A 60 1.25 10.39 -2.13
C ALA A 60 0.08 10.47 -3.14
N GLN A 61 -0.07 9.45 -3.99
CA GLN A 61 -1.19 9.37 -4.93
C GLN A 61 -2.53 9.14 -4.23
N LEU A 62 -2.56 8.28 -3.21
CA LEU A 62 -3.77 8.05 -2.40
C LEU A 62 -4.20 9.33 -1.67
N GLU A 63 -3.25 10.08 -1.10
CA GLU A 63 -3.53 11.37 -0.47
C GLU A 63 -4.11 12.38 -1.47
N ALA A 64 -3.55 12.46 -2.68
CA ALA A 64 -4.08 13.30 -3.74
C ALA A 64 -5.49 12.88 -4.16
N TYR A 65 -5.75 11.57 -4.27
CA TYR A 65 -7.06 11.01 -4.59
C TYR A 65 -8.10 11.36 -3.52
N PHE A 66 -7.80 11.09 -2.25
CA PHE A 66 -8.72 11.38 -1.15
C PHE A 66 -8.97 12.88 -0.96
N ALA A 67 -8.01 13.73 -1.35
CA ALA A 67 -8.20 15.17 -1.38
C ALA A 67 -8.91 15.69 -2.64
N GLY A 68 -9.36 14.82 -3.54
CA GLY A 68 -10.06 15.19 -4.78
C GLY A 68 -9.18 15.82 -5.85
N ARG A 69 -7.85 15.72 -5.73
CA ARG A 69 -6.86 16.30 -6.67
C ARG A 69 -6.39 15.33 -7.74
N ALA A 70 -6.65 14.03 -7.58
CA ALA A 70 -6.28 13.00 -8.54
C ALA A 70 -7.42 12.02 -8.77
N THR A 71 -7.56 11.57 -10.01
CA THR A 71 -8.49 10.50 -10.41
C THR A 71 -7.80 9.36 -11.15
N ARG A 72 -6.49 9.50 -11.42
CA ARG A 72 -5.65 8.51 -12.07
C ARG A 72 -4.52 8.11 -11.14
N PHE A 73 -4.18 6.83 -11.19
CA PHE A 73 -3.05 6.24 -10.49
C PHE A 73 -2.00 5.77 -11.49
N ASP A 74 -0.74 5.93 -11.12
CA ASP A 74 0.42 5.33 -11.76
C ASP A 74 1.09 4.44 -10.71
N VAL A 75 0.58 3.22 -10.58
CA VAL A 75 0.97 2.25 -9.56
C VAL A 75 1.58 1.03 -10.27
N PRO A 76 2.79 0.61 -9.88
CA PRO A 76 3.51 -0.51 -10.49
C PRO A 76 2.98 -1.90 -10.10
#